data_AF-A0A1M5Z749-F1
#
_entry.id   AF-A0A1M5Z749-F1
#
_cell.length_a   1.000
_cell.length_b   1.000
_cell.length_c   1.000
_cell.angle_alpha   90.00
_cell.angle_beta   90.00
_cell.angle_gamma   90.00
#
_symmetry.space_group_name_H-M   'P 1'
#
loop_
_entity.id
_entity.type
_entity.pdbx_description
1 polymer ?
#
loop_
_entity_poly.entity_id
_entity_poly.type
_entity_poly.pdbx_seq_one_letter_code
_entity_poly.pdbx_strand_id
1 'polypeptide(L)'
;MDTTQTGPHTGRTDNLHHGYTADQNTGRTGDPHTGPTGHTGPHTNPGGDPRIGWSATETPHAPTLRHRRDGILPTIAAALSVRGTATLTGTAARGDQPPPLHPLVQDFLDTLTSAQRDRFTGRCAEALLISRHIAAADAARSKRAARRPMTNGEARKTLKQAKLTTRRIREDGDPLHGSFATPCRACTALSAHFGVRIVAPTTDD
;
A
#
# COMPACT_ATOMS: atom_id res chain seq x y z
N MET A 1 -22.20 -6.81 46.27
CA MET A 1 -22.36 -5.95 47.46
C MET A 1 -20.93 -5.51 47.82
N ASP A 2 -20.43 -4.33 47.48
CA ASP A 2 -21.08 -3.08 47.12
C ASP A 2 -20.23 -2.29 46.12
N THR A 3 -20.93 -1.61 45.23
CA THR A 3 -20.44 -0.68 44.22
C THR A 3 -20.77 0.70 44.76
N THR A 4 -19.81 1.64 44.82
CA THR A 4 -20.13 3.03 45.15
C THR A 4 -19.84 3.94 43.97
N GLN A 5 -20.94 4.44 43.42
CA GLN A 5 -21.11 5.44 42.38
C GLN A 5 -21.33 6.83 43.04
N THR A 6 -21.24 7.88 42.21
CA THR A 6 -21.82 9.26 42.32
C THR A 6 -20.83 10.32 42.81
N GLY A 7 -20.64 11.49 42.17
CA GLY A 7 -21.52 12.24 41.25
C GLY A 7 -20.81 13.38 40.49
N PRO A 8 -21.58 14.32 39.88
CA PRO A 8 -21.21 15.08 38.68
C PRO A 8 -20.90 16.57 38.95
N HIS A 9 -20.37 17.27 37.94
CA HIS A 9 -20.45 18.73 37.84
C HIS A 9 -20.53 19.16 36.37
N THR A 10 -21.66 19.76 36.05
CA THR A 10 -21.98 20.53 34.86
C THR A 10 -21.30 21.90 34.91
N GLY A 11 -20.83 22.39 33.76
CA GLY A 11 -20.35 23.75 33.59
C GLY A 11 -20.58 24.22 32.15
N ARG A 12 -21.69 24.93 31.95
CA ARG A 12 -22.14 25.59 30.72
C ARG A 12 -22.17 27.09 31.00
N THR A 13 -21.59 27.89 30.10
CA THR A 13 -21.99 29.25 29.67
C THR A 13 -20.96 29.69 28.61
N ASP A 14 -21.30 29.89 27.34
CA ASP A 14 -22.10 30.96 26.69
C ASP A 14 -21.33 32.26 26.40
N ASN A 15 -21.47 32.67 25.13
CA ASN A 15 -21.36 34.00 24.54
C ASN A 15 -19.98 34.65 24.32
N LEU A 16 -19.68 35.02 23.06
CA LEU A 16 -20.08 36.34 22.55
C LEU A 16 -19.84 36.49 21.03
N HIS A 17 -20.93 36.86 20.35
CA HIS A 17 -20.99 37.45 19.02
C HIS A 17 -20.15 38.74 18.93
N HIS A 18 -19.46 38.96 17.82
CA HIS A 18 -19.08 40.29 17.35
C HIS A 18 -19.47 40.43 15.87
N GLY A 19 -20.53 41.21 15.63
CA GLY A 19 -20.83 41.80 14.33
C GLY A 19 -20.26 43.21 14.26
N TYR A 20 -19.91 43.65 13.05
CA TYR A 20 -19.79 45.05 12.63
C TYR A 20 -20.17 45.09 11.14
N THR A 21 -21.40 45.54 10.85
CA THR A 21 -21.78 46.86 10.29
C THR A 21 -21.32 47.12 8.86
N ALA A 22 -22.34 47.31 8.02
CA ALA A 22 -22.29 47.76 6.64
C ALA A 22 -21.82 49.21 6.50
N ASP A 23 -21.27 49.53 5.33
CA ASP A 23 -21.36 50.87 4.76
C ASP A 23 -21.78 50.74 3.28
N GLN A 24 -22.85 51.45 2.96
CA GLN A 24 -23.42 51.58 1.62
C GLN A 24 -22.86 52.86 1.02
N ASN A 25 -22.35 52.82 -0.21
CA ASN A 25 -22.31 54.03 -1.01
C ASN A 25 -22.73 53.78 -2.47
N THR A 26 -23.57 54.71 -2.91
CA THR A 26 -24.44 54.76 -4.08
C THR A 26 -23.75 55.40 -5.30
N GLY A 27 -24.00 54.82 -6.48
CA GLY A 27 -24.43 55.54 -7.68
C GLY A 27 -23.37 56.07 -8.66
N ARG A 28 -23.34 55.51 -9.88
CA ARG A 28 -23.61 56.26 -11.14
C ARG A 28 -23.72 55.35 -12.37
N THR A 29 -24.65 55.75 -13.22
CA THR A 29 -25.18 55.20 -14.47
C THR A 29 -24.27 55.41 -15.69
N GLY A 30 -24.39 54.53 -16.69
CA GLY A 30 -23.93 54.74 -18.07
C GLY A 30 -24.01 53.46 -18.92
N ASP A 31 -25.00 53.38 -19.82
CA ASP A 31 -25.31 52.27 -20.74
C ASP A 31 -24.33 52.11 -21.94
N PRO A 32 -24.63 51.37 -23.03
CA PRO A 32 -23.92 50.16 -23.43
C PRO A 32 -23.11 50.34 -24.73
N HIS A 33 -22.07 49.53 -24.95
CA HIS A 33 -21.49 49.41 -26.29
C HIS A 33 -21.28 47.96 -26.71
N THR A 34 -22.09 47.61 -27.71
CA THR A 34 -22.00 46.55 -28.71
C THR A 34 -20.56 46.28 -29.17
N GLY A 35 -20.20 44.99 -29.30
CA GLY A 35 -18.86 44.53 -29.67
C GLY A 35 -18.44 44.74 -31.13
N PRO A 36 -17.26 44.22 -31.49
CA PRO A 36 -17.25 43.26 -32.60
C PRO A 36 -16.41 42.00 -32.32
N THR A 37 -16.73 40.99 -33.12
CA THR A 37 -16.16 39.66 -33.30
C THR A 37 -14.73 39.64 -33.88
N GLY A 38 -13.98 38.57 -33.56
CA GLY A 38 -12.67 38.20 -34.12
C GLY A 38 -11.53 38.56 -33.16
N HIS A 39 -10.56 37.71 -32.80
CA HIS A 39 -9.79 36.80 -33.65
C HIS A 39 -9.13 35.68 -32.81
N THR A 40 -9.00 34.51 -33.42
CA THR A 40 -8.34 33.30 -32.93
C THR A 40 -6.81 33.48 -32.89
N GLY A 41 -6.18 33.12 -31.77
CA GLY A 41 -4.72 32.96 -31.67
C GLY A 41 -4.32 32.24 -30.37
N PRO A 42 -3.43 31.22 -30.42
CA PRO A 42 -2.99 30.52 -29.22
C PRO A 42 -1.96 31.37 -28.47
N HIS A 43 -2.35 31.90 -27.32
CA HIS A 43 -1.42 32.55 -26.39
C HIS A 43 -0.80 31.48 -25.47
N THR A 44 0.38 30.97 -25.83
CA THR A 44 1.26 30.24 -24.92
C THR A 44 1.80 31.23 -23.88
N ASN A 45 1.18 31.27 -22.70
CA ASN A 45 1.61 32.11 -21.58
C ASN A 45 2.54 31.28 -20.67
N PRO A 46 3.84 31.59 -20.51
CA PRO A 46 4.81 30.77 -19.79
C PRO A 46 4.81 31.06 -18.27
N GLY A 47 3.65 31.38 -17.68
CA GLY A 47 3.55 31.83 -16.29
C GLY A 47 2.20 31.54 -15.61
N GLY A 48 1.39 30.62 -16.16
CA GLY A 48 0.15 30.19 -15.52
C GLY A 48 0.39 29.23 -14.35
N ASP A 49 -0.43 29.31 -13.30
CA ASP A 49 -0.47 28.32 -12.23
C ASP A 49 -0.70 26.93 -12.84
N PRO A 50 0.22 25.96 -12.64
CA PRO A 50 0.11 24.63 -13.25
C PRO A 50 -1.15 23.87 -12.86
N ARG A 51 -1.87 24.32 -11.81
CA ARG A 51 -3.14 23.71 -11.37
C ARG A 51 -4.33 24.10 -12.24
N ILE A 52 -4.23 25.10 -13.11
CA ILE A 52 -5.34 25.54 -13.98
C ILE A 52 -5.76 24.44 -14.97
N GLY A 53 -4.88 23.49 -15.29
CA GLY A 53 -5.22 22.30 -16.09
C GLY A 53 -5.81 21.13 -15.30
N TRP A 54 -5.77 21.13 -13.97
CA TRP A 54 -6.32 20.05 -13.14
C TRP A 54 -7.84 20.14 -12.97
N SER A 55 -8.43 21.30 -13.28
CA SER A 55 -9.87 21.53 -13.29
C SER A 55 -10.51 21.27 -14.67
N ALA A 56 -9.84 20.54 -15.56
CA ALA A 56 -10.47 20.10 -16.79
C ALA A 56 -11.72 19.28 -16.45
N THR A 57 -12.89 19.79 -16.83
CA THR A 57 -14.20 19.13 -16.72
C THR A 57 -14.31 17.89 -17.62
N GLU A 58 -13.23 17.55 -18.33
CA GLU A 58 -13.11 16.34 -19.13
C GLU A 58 -13.04 15.15 -18.17
N THR A 59 -14.19 14.51 -17.97
CA THR A 59 -14.27 13.30 -17.15
C THR A 59 -13.41 12.24 -17.85
N PRO A 60 -12.29 11.79 -17.25
CA PRO A 60 -11.46 10.77 -17.86
C PRO A 60 -12.34 9.55 -18.15
N HIS A 61 -12.32 9.06 -19.38
CA HIS A 61 -13.19 7.95 -19.75
C HIS A 61 -12.81 6.72 -18.93
N ALA A 62 -13.66 6.36 -17.97
CA ALA A 62 -13.46 5.16 -17.17
C ALA A 62 -13.44 3.95 -18.12
N PRO A 63 -12.38 3.12 -18.12
CA PRO A 63 -12.32 1.98 -19.00
C PRO A 63 -13.52 1.08 -18.76
N THR A 64 -14.17 0.65 -19.84
CA THR A 64 -15.39 -0.16 -19.77
C THR A 64 -15.06 -1.50 -19.10
N LEU A 65 -15.68 -1.76 -17.95
CA LEU A 65 -15.47 -2.99 -17.20
C LEU A 65 -16.18 -4.13 -17.95
N ARG A 66 -15.44 -4.87 -18.79
CA ARG A 66 -16.01 -5.96 -19.61
C ARG A 66 -16.52 -7.14 -18.78
N HIS A 67 -15.93 -7.35 -17.60
CA HIS A 67 -16.35 -8.38 -16.64
C HIS A 67 -16.26 -7.82 -15.23
N ARG A 68 -17.17 -8.22 -14.33
CA ARG A 68 -16.94 -8.00 -12.90
C ARG A 68 -15.66 -8.76 -12.54
N ARG A 69 -14.65 -8.03 -12.07
CA ARG A 69 -13.56 -8.68 -11.34
C ARG A 69 -14.19 -9.35 -10.14
N ASP A 70 -13.90 -10.62 -9.94
CA ASP A 70 -14.14 -11.27 -8.66
C ASP A 70 -13.19 -10.61 -7.67
N GLY A 71 -13.57 -9.44 -7.14
CA GLY A 71 -12.76 -8.62 -6.24
C GLY A 71 -12.33 -9.35 -4.97
N ILE A 72 -12.75 -10.61 -4.81
CA ILE A 72 -12.41 -11.58 -3.77
C ILE A 72 -11.07 -12.28 -4.06
N LEU A 73 -10.67 -12.46 -5.33
CA LEU A 73 -9.43 -13.18 -5.65
C LEU A 73 -8.19 -12.35 -5.24
N PRO A 74 -7.23 -12.93 -4.49
CA PRO A 74 -5.97 -12.25 -4.21
C PRO A 74 -5.20 -12.03 -5.52
N THR A 75 -4.42 -10.96 -5.61
CA THR A 75 -3.73 -10.62 -6.87
C THR A 75 -2.60 -11.61 -7.22
N ILE A 76 -1.95 -12.19 -6.20
CA ILE A 76 -0.71 -12.97 -6.29
C ILE A 76 -0.74 -14.13 -5.28
N ALA A 77 -0.20 -15.28 -5.70
CA ALA A 77 0.27 -16.36 -4.84
C ALA A 77 1.80 -16.46 -4.88
N ALA A 78 2.39 -16.95 -3.78
CA ALA A 78 3.81 -17.23 -3.68
C ALA A 78 4.07 -18.64 -3.15
N ALA A 79 5.23 -19.17 -3.49
CA ALA A 79 5.79 -20.40 -2.94
C ALA A 79 7.24 -20.15 -2.51
N LEU A 80 7.56 -20.53 -1.27
CA LEU A 80 8.89 -20.47 -0.67
C LEU A 80 9.36 -21.90 -0.38
N SER A 81 10.47 -22.28 -1.01
CA SER A 81 11.13 -23.56 -0.77
C SER A 81 12.49 -23.31 -0.11
N VAL A 82 12.77 -24.03 0.97
CA VAL A 82 14.07 -24.04 1.64
C VAL A 82 14.56 -25.47 1.69
N ARG A 83 15.85 -25.67 1.42
CA ARG A 83 16.41 -27.02 1.36
C ARG A 83 16.23 -27.73 2.70
N GLY A 84 15.56 -28.87 2.69
CA GLY A 84 15.31 -29.67 3.89
C GLY A 84 14.06 -29.26 4.69
N THR A 85 13.23 -28.35 4.18
CA THR A 85 11.92 -28.04 4.76
C THR A 85 10.79 -28.26 3.76
N ALA A 86 9.57 -28.43 4.26
CA ALA A 86 8.38 -28.41 3.41
C ALA A 86 8.26 -27.06 2.69
N THR A 87 7.75 -27.07 1.46
CA THR A 87 7.48 -25.84 0.70
C THR A 87 6.30 -25.13 1.33
N LEU A 88 6.48 -23.84 1.63
CA LEU A 88 5.41 -22.98 2.13
C LEU A 88 4.75 -22.28 0.94
N THR A 89 3.43 -22.33 0.87
CA THR A 89 2.64 -21.61 -0.15
C THR A 89 1.63 -20.68 0.50
N GLY A 90 1.28 -19.59 -0.16
CA GLY A 90 0.28 -18.68 0.35
C GLY A 90 -0.04 -17.53 -0.60
N THR A 91 -1.09 -16.80 -0.27
CA THR A 91 -1.52 -15.59 -0.98
C THR A 91 -1.30 -14.35 -0.12
N ALA A 92 -1.38 -13.18 -0.72
CA ALA A 92 -1.31 -11.92 0.01
C ALA A 92 -2.42 -11.85 1.08
N ALA A 93 -2.11 -11.23 2.22
CA ALA A 93 -3.09 -11.00 3.27
C ALA A 93 -4.14 -9.98 2.81
N ARG A 94 -5.41 -10.29 3.10
CA ARG A 94 -6.56 -9.41 2.84
C ARG A 94 -7.13 -8.93 4.17
N GLY A 95 -7.46 -7.65 4.25
CA GLY A 95 -8.06 -7.02 5.44
C GLY A 95 -7.32 -5.74 5.84
N ASP A 96 -7.96 -4.96 6.71
CA ASP A 96 -7.45 -3.64 7.11
C ASP A 96 -6.33 -3.74 8.15
N GLN A 97 -6.30 -4.82 8.94
CA GLN A 97 -5.25 -5.04 9.94
C GLN A 97 -3.99 -5.62 9.30
N PRO A 98 -2.80 -5.08 9.62
CA PRO A 98 -1.55 -5.64 9.13
C PRO A 98 -1.37 -7.06 9.67
N PRO A 99 -0.91 -8.01 8.83
CA PRO A 99 -0.66 -9.37 9.27
C PRO A 99 0.47 -9.38 10.31
N PRO A 100 0.43 -10.28 11.31
CA PRO A 100 1.53 -10.40 12.26
C PRO A 100 2.79 -10.89 11.53
N LEU A 101 3.80 -10.02 11.45
CA LEU A 101 5.11 -10.34 10.89
C LEU A 101 6.12 -10.63 12.00
N HIS A 102 7.10 -11.46 11.70
CA HIS A 102 8.24 -11.69 12.57
C HIS A 102 9.01 -10.36 12.76
N PRO A 103 9.49 -10.03 13.98
CA PRO A 103 10.14 -8.75 14.27
C PRO A 103 11.26 -8.39 13.27
N LEU A 104 12.15 -9.32 12.94
CA LEU A 104 13.21 -9.07 11.94
C LEU A 104 12.70 -8.69 10.54
N VAL A 105 11.53 -9.18 10.14
CA VAL A 105 10.92 -8.79 8.85
C VAL A 105 10.27 -7.42 9.00
N GLN A 106 9.56 -7.18 10.10
CA GLN A 106 8.93 -5.90 10.38
C GLN A 106 9.97 -4.77 10.45
N ASP A 107 11.04 -4.96 11.23
CA ASP A 107 12.15 -4.02 11.38
C ASP A 107 12.76 -3.65 10.01
N PHE A 108 13.01 -4.65 9.16
CA PHE A 108 13.51 -4.40 7.81
C PHE A 108 12.53 -3.55 6.99
N LEU A 109 11.25 -3.90 6.99
CA LEU A 109 10.23 -3.16 6.23
C LEU A 109 10.10 -1.71 6.72
N ASP A 110 10.23 -1.48 8.03
CA ASP A 110 10.17 -0.16 8.64
C ASP A 110 11.38 0.72 8.27
N THR A 111 12.52 0.11 7.91
CA THR A 111 13.69 0.85 7.40
C THR A 111 13.60 1.23 5.91
N LEU A 112 12.64 0.68 5.15
CA LEU A 112 12.55 0.96 3.72
C LEU A 112 12.25 2.44 3.45
N THR A 113 12.90 3.01 2.45
CA THR A 113 12.57 4.36 1.97
C THR A 113 11.28 4.36 1.14
N SER A 114 10.65 5.52 0.95
CA SER A 114 9.44 5.64 0.13
C SER A 114 9.62 5.10 -1.30
N ALA A 115 10.83 5.19 -1.87
CA ALA A 115 11.15 4.66 -3.20
C ALA A 115 11.11 3.12 -3.29
N GLN A 116 11.20 2.43 -2.15
CA GLN A 116 11.18 0.97 -2.03
C GLN A 116 9.84 0.44 -1.51
N ARG A 117 8.97 1.31 -1.00
CA ARG A 117 7.65 0.94 -0.48
C ARG A 117 6.60 0.94 -1.60
N ASP A 118 5.73 -0.06 -1.55
CA ASP A 118 4.48 -0.14 -2.33
C ASP A 118 3.28 0.02 -1.38
N ARG A 119 2.08 0.27 -1.90
CA ARG A 119 0.83 0.39 -1.13
C ARG A 119 0.56 -0.83 -0.24
N PHE A 120 1.03 -2.00 -0.66
CA PHE A 120 0.78 -3.27 0.02
C PHE A 120 2.00 -3.81 0.79
N THR A 121 2.98 -2.95 1.10
CA THR A 121 4.19 -3.33 1.85
C THR A 121 3.81 -4.08 3.13
N GLY A 122 4.44 -5.24 3.35
CA GLY A 122 4.18 -6.11 4.51
C GLY A 122 2.96 -7.03 4.38
N ARG A 123 2.12 -6.87 3.35
CA ARG A 123 0.93 -7.73 3.11
C ARG A 123 1.13 -8.74 1.98
N CYS A 124 2.20 -8.58 1.21
CA CYS A 124 2.55 -9.46 0.10
C CYS A 124 2.78 -10.90 0.57
N ALA A 125 2.44 -11.87 -0.27
CA ALA A 125 2.60 -13.30 0.03
C ALA A 125 4.06 -13.64 0.38
N GLU A 126 5.01 -13.02 -0.32
CA GLU A 126 6.45 -13.15 -0.13
C GLU A 126 6.88 -12.80 1.29
N ALA A 127 6.48 -11.63 1.79
CA ALA A 127 6.80 -11.17 3.14
C ALA A 127 6.21 -12.12 4.19
N LEU A 128 4.99 -12.62 3.97
CA LEU A 128 4.33 -13.56 4.87
C LEU A 128 5.03 -14.90 4.93
N LEU A 129 5.45 -15.45 3.78
CA LEU A 129 6.14 -16.74 3.75
C LEU A 129 7.54 -16.65 4.39
N ILE A 130 8.29 -15.59 4.10
CA ILE A 130 9.59 -15.35 4.75
C ILE A 130 9.42 -15.20 6.26
N SER A 131 8.45 -14.38 6.69
CA SER A 131 8.11 -14.19 8.10
C SER A 131 7.74 -15.51 8.80
N ARG A 132 6.85 -16.32 8.20
CA ARG A 132 6.44 -17.61 8.75
C ARG A 132 7.60 -18.59 8.87
N HIS A 133 8.48 -18.64 7.88
CA HIS A 133 9.67 -19.50 7.93
C HIS A 133 10.61 -19.09 9.06
N ILE A 134 10.89 -17.78 9.19
CA ILE A 134 11.74 -17.27 10.26
C ILE A 134 11.11 -17.55 11.63
N ALA A 135 9.81 -17.29 11.80
CA ALA A 135 9.09 -17.55 13.05
C ALA A 135 9.11 -19.04 13.44
N ALA A 136 8.91 -19.95 12.48
CA ALA A 136 9.00 -21.38 12.73
C ALA A 136 10.42 -21.79 13.14
N ALA A 137 11.45 -21.24 12.49
CA ALA A 137 12.83 -21.51 12.84
C ALA A 137 13.22 -20.90 14.20
N ASP A 138 12.69 -19.72 14.54
CA ASP A 138 12.86 -19.08 15.84
C ASP A 138 12.26 -19.95 16.95
N ALA A 139 11.01 -20.39 16.78
CA ALA A 139 10.33 -21.27 17.72
C ALA A 139 11.03 -22.63 17.91
N ALA A 140 11.74 -23.11 16.90
CA ALA A 140 12.52 -24.35 16.96
C ALA A 140 13.90 -24.19 17.62
N ARG A 141 14.32 -22.98 18.01
CA ARG A 141 15.63 -22.75 18.65
C ARG A 141 15.67 -23.42 20.03
N SER A 142 16.87 -23.86 20.43
CA SER A 142 17.07 -24.47 21.76
C SER A 142 16.74 -23.49 22.89
N LYS A 143 16.37 -24.01 24.07
CA LYS A 143 16.07 -23.19 25.26
C LYS A 143 17.17 -22.17 25.60
N ARG A 144 18.44 -22.48 25.33
CA ARG A 144 19.56 -21.55 25.56
C ARG A 144 19.57 -20.44 24.51
N ALA A 145 19.38 -20.77 23.24
CA ALA A 145 19.37 -19.82 22.14
C ALA A 145 18.14 -18.88 22.19
N ALA A 146 16.97 -19.43 22.54
CA ALA A 146 15.72 -18.69 22.66
C ALA A 146 15.71 -17.61 23.76
N ARG A 147 16.71 -17.59 24.66
CA ARG A 147 16.88 -16.52 25.66
C ARG A 147 17.23 -15.17 25.03
N ARG A 148 17.75 -15.17 23.81
CA ARG A 148 18.07 -13.95 23.05
C ARG A 148 17.18 -13.86 21.83
N PRO A 149 16.75 -12.64 21.45
CA PRO A 149 16.07 -12.44 20.17
C PRO A 149 16.88 -13.01 19.02
N MET A 150 16.19 -13.60 18.04
CA MET A 150 16.84 -14.09 16.83
C MET A 150 17.51 -12.95 16.09
N THR A 151 18.72 -13.18 15.59
CA THR A 151 19.49 -12.19 14.85
C THR A 151 19.26 -12.30 13.33
N ASN A 152 19.54 -11.23 12.59
CA ASN A 152 19.52 -11.25 11.13
C ASN A 152 20.43 -12.34 10.53
N GLY A 153 21.59 -12.59 11.14
CA GLY A 153 22.52 -13.64 10.71
C GLY A 153 21.94 -15.05 10.87
N GLU A 154 21.27 -15.31 12.00
CA GLU A 154 20.55 -16.57 12.22
C GLU A 154 19.39 -16.72 11.22
N ALA A 155 18.63 -15.65 10.95
CA ALA A 155 17.54 -15.69 9.98
C ALA A 155 18.03 -15.97 8.55
N ARG A 156 19.14 -15.34 8.13
CA ARG A 156 19.80 -15.66 6.84
C ARG A 156 20.26 -17.11 6.77
N LYS A 157 20.74 -17.67 7.90
CA LYS A 157 21.17 -19.07 7.96
C LYS A 157 20.00 -20.04 7.78
N THR A 158 18.82 -19.74 8.36
CA THR A 158 17.63 -20.59 8.22
C THR A 158 17.04 -20.51 6.81
N LEU A 159 17.27 -19.42 6.08
CA LEU A 159 16.87 -19.23 4.68
C LEU A 159 17.97 -19.58 3.67
N LYS A 160 19.04 -20.28 4.10
CA LYS A 160 20.15 -20.65 3.21
C LYS A 160 19.64 -21.47 2.03
N GLN A 161 20.02 -21.06 0.82
CA GLN A 161 19.58 -21.66 -0.45
C GLN A 161 18.06 -21.60 -0.70
N ALA A 162 17.33 -20.74 0.01
CA ALA A 162 15.90 -20.55 -0.23
C ALA A 162 15.62 -20.06 -1.65
N LYS A 163 14.52 -20.55 -2.23
CA LYS A 163 13.98 -20.12 -3.53
C LYS A 163 12.54 -19.68 -3.35
N LEU A 164 12.22 -18.52 -3.88
CA LEU A 164 10.90 -17.90 -3.86
C LEU A 164 10.39 -17.75 -5.29
N THR A 165 9.15 -18.14 -5.55
CA THR A 165 8.48 -17.86 -6.82
C THR A 165 7.06 -17.33 -6.56
N THR A 166 6.55 -16.58 -7.52
CA THR A 166 5.31 -15.80 -7.41
C THR A 166 4.53 -15.91 -8.70
N ARG A 167 3.22 -16.11 -8.61
CA ARG A 167 2.31 -16.24 -9.75
C ARG A 167 1.11 -15.33 -9.61
N ARG A 168 0.65 -14.80 -10.75
CA ARG A 168 -0.59 -14.01 -10.82
C ARG A 168 -1.79 -14.93 -10.65
N ILE A 169 -2.73 -14.52 -9.80
CA ILE A 169 -4.06 -15.13 -9.75
C ILE A 169 -5.01 -14.16 -10.45
N ARG A 170 -5.71 -14.66 -11.44
CA ARG A 170 -6.69 -13.94 -12.27
C ARG A 170 -7.95 -14.80 -12.45
N GLU A 171 -8.99 -14.20 -13.02
CA GLU A 171 -10.21 -14.90 -13.39
C GLU A 171 -9.92 -16.04 -14.39
N ASP A 172 -10.84 -17.01 -14.46
CA ASP A 172 -10.74 -18.08 -15.44
C ASP A 172 -10.74 -17.51 -16.87
N GLY A 173 -9.88 -18.05 -17.72
CA GLY A 173 -9.64 -17.55 -19.07
C GLY A 173 -8.75 -16.31 -19.21
N ASP A 174 -8.28 -15.68 -18.11
CA ASP A 174 -7.27 -14.61 -18.23
C ASP A 174 -5.90 -15.22 -18.60
N PRO A 175 -5.28 -14.83 -19.74
CA PRO A 175 -4.01 -15.39 -20.19
C PRO A 175 -2.84 -15.10 -19.24
N LEU A 176 -2.96 -14.12 -18.36
CA LEU A 176 -1.96 -13.81 -17.34
C LEU A 176 -2.12 -14.67 -16.09
N HIS A 177 -3.21 -15.45 -15.92
CA HIS A 177 -3.33 -16.36 -14.79
C HIS A 177 -2.15 -17.34 -14.76
N GLY A 178 -1.59 -17.58 -13.59
CA GLY A 178 -0.47 -18.51 -13.41
C GLY A 178 0.88 -17.99 -13.93
N SER A 179 0.91 -16.91 -14.72
CA SER A 179 2.15 -16.29 -15.18
C SER A 179 2.98 -15.78 -14.00
N PHE A 180 4.31 -15.76 -14.18
CA PHE A 180 5.22 -15.21 -13.18
C PHE A 180 4.88 -13.75 -12.87
N ALA A 181 4.84 -13.42 -11.59
CA ALA A 181 4.68 -12.06 -11.14
C ALA A 181 5.98 -11.60 -10.47
N THR A 182 6.58 -10.53 -10.96
CA THR A 182 7.73 -9.94 -10.28
C THR A 182 7.32 -9.48 -8.87
N PRO A 183 8.06 -9.86 -7.81
CA PRO A 183 7.80 -9.36 -6.46
C PRO A 183 7.83 -7.83 -6.41
N CYS A 184 7.04 -7.23 -5.52
CA CYS A 184 7.05 -5.78 -5.36
C CYS A 184 8.45 -5.29 -4.91
N ARG A 185 8.69 -3.97 -5.01
CA ARG A 185 9.99 -3.36 -4.69
C ARG A 185 10.46 -3.73 -3.27
N ALA A 186 9.55 -3.65 -2.29
CA ALA A 186 9.82 -4.01 -0.91
C ALA A 186 10.18 -5.49 -0.75
N CYS A 187 9.45 -6.39 -1.41
CA CYS A 187 9.69 -7.83 -1.31
C CYS A 187 10.95 -8.27 -2.06
N THR A 188 11.32 -7.55 -3.13
CA THR A 188 12.61 -7.74 -3.81
C THR A 188 13.76 -7.38 -2.87
N ALA A 189 13.68 -6.22 -2.21
CA ALA A 189 14.67 -5.78 -1.22
C ALA A 189 14.74 -6.74 -0.01
N LEU A 190 13.58 -7.17 0.50
CA LEU A 190 13.47 -8.14 1.59
C LEU A 190 14.11 -9.48 1.24
N SER A 191 13.84 -10.00 0.04
CA SER A 191 14.41 -11.25 -0.44
C SER A 191 15.93 -11.16 -0.53
N ALA A 192 16.46 -10.05 -1.08
CA ALA A 192 17.89 -9.78 -1.12
C ALA A 192 18.51 -9.69 0.28
N HIS A 193 17.84 -9.00 1.22
CA HIS A 193 18.31 -8.87 2.60
C HIS A 193 18.42 -10.23 3.29
N PHE A 194 17.45 -11.13 3.13
CA PHE A 194 17.52 -12.45 3.76
C PHE A 194 18.25 -13.52 2.93
N GLY A 195 18.75 -13.18 1.74
CA GLY A 195 19.47 -14.11 0.86
C GLY A 195 18.56 -15.13 0.17
N VAL A 196 17.27 -14.80 0.00
CA VAL A 196 16.27 -15.61 -0.71
C VAL A 196 16.36 -15.33 -2.21
N ARG A 197 16.55 -16.38 -3.02
CA ARG A 197 16.63 -16.24 -4.47
C ARG A 197 15.23 -16.23 -5.08
N ILE A 198 14.90 -15.19 -5.83
CA ILE A 198 13.68 -15.16 -6.64
C ILE A 198 13.91 -16.02 -7.89
N VAL A 199 12.98 -16.93 -8.18
CA VAL A 199 13.02 -17.83 -9.33
C VAL A 199 11.78 -17.57 -10.18
N ALA A 200 12.01 -17.06 -11.39
CA ALA A 200 11.02 -17.12 -12.45
C ALA A 200 11.06 -18.54 -13.06
N PRO A 201 9.91 -19.16 -13.36
CA PRO A 201 9.89 -20.35 -14.19
C PRO A 201 10.55 -20.01 -15.52
N THR A 202 11.49 -20.85 -15.96
CA THR A 202 11.90 -20.86 -17.36
C THR A 202 10.70 -21.33 -18.18
N THR A 203 10.38 -20.62 -19.26
CA THR A 203 9.47 -21.15 -20.27
C THR A 203 10.21 -22.32 -20.90
N ASP A 204 9.94 -23.55 -20.44
CA ASP A 204 10.28 -24.73 -21.24
C ASP A 204 9.23 -24.79 -22.35
N ASP A 205 9.67 -24.60 -23.60
CA ASP A 205 8.91 -24.86 -24.83
C ASP A 205 8.69 -26.38 -25.02
#